data_AF-A0A0F9YMA9-F1
#
_entry.id   AF-A0A0F9YMA9-F1
#
_cell.length_a   1.000
_cell.length_b   1.000
_cell.length_c   1.000
_cell.angle_alpha   90.00
_cell.angle_beta   90.00
_cell.angle_gamma   90.00
#
_symmetry.space_group_name_H-M   'P 1'
#
loop_
_entity.id
_entity.type
_entity.pdbx_description
1 polymer ?
#
loop_
_entity_poly.entity_id
_entity_poly.type
_entity_poly.pdbx_seq_one_letter_code
_entity_poly.pdbx_strand_id
1 'polypeptide(L)'
;MTEKQLIEKLNKLSEIKPNKQWADLTKKSILGADFVSILNISNNEDNKKISIKTRFTGFVNTISSFNYKTKFAYSLAGMLLLAGTVFSFAQNAVPGDTLFSVRRIAEKFQTTFINDDSSKYNFEIANKRLEDLALIVKDNRTENIAVATNEFKASMLDATNRLINSVKKNPKSMKEVAVEMKKIKENAVLLDKIGGSDLSKESDNLYKVIVEEEIKALENSTLTEDQQKTLVEIKDLYNIGSYSEAFEQILVISN
;
A
#
# COMPACT_ATOMS: atom_id res chain seq x y z
N MET A 1 -9.64 -6.76 49.78
CA MET A 1 -10.21 -6.01 48.64
C MET A 1 -10.43 -7.01 47.52
N THR A 2 -11.64 -7.12 46.99
CA THR A 2 -11.97 -8.10 45.94
C THR A 2 -11.82 -7.49 44.55
N GLU A 3 -11.56 -8.30 43.51
CA GLU A 3 -11.39 -7.83 42.13
C GLU A 3 -12.56 -6.96 41.65
N LYS A 4 -13.79 -7.31 42.03
CA LYS A 4 -14.99 -6.50 41.73
C LYS A 4 -14.90 -5.09 42.30
N GLN A 5 -14.38 -4.95 43.52
CA GLN A 5 -14.19 -3.64 44.16
C GLN A 5 -13.06 -2.82 43.49
N LEU A 6 -12.05 -3.49 42.93
CA LEU A 6 -10.97 -2.84 42.21
C LEU A 6 -11.46 -2.28 40.85
N ILE A 7 -12.23 -3.09 40.11
CA ILE A 7 -12.80 -2.70 38.82
C ILE A 7 -13.78 -1.52 38.99
N GLU A 8 -14.61 -1.55 40.02
CA GLU A 8 -15.55 -0.46 40.31
C GLU A 8 -14.81 0.85 40.64
N LYS A 9 -13.70 0.77 41.40
CA LYS A 9 -12.86 1.94 41.69
C LYS A 9 -12.13 2.47 40.46
N LEU A 10 -11.64 1.59 39.58
CA LEU A 10 -11.00 1.98 38.32
C LEU A 10 -11.99 2.68 37.38
N ASN A 11 -13.22 2.19 37.28
CA ASN A 11 -14.27 2.85 36.49
C ASN A 11 -14.59 4.25 37.04
N LYS A 12 -14.70 4.42 38.37
CA LYS A 12 -14.89 5.74 38.99
C LYS A 12 -13.73 6.71 38.73
N LEU A 13 -12.49 6.23 38.64
CA LEU A 13 -11.33 7.06 38.32
C LEU A 13 -11.30 7.50 36.84
N SER A 14 -11.85 6.68 35.93
CA SER A 14 -11.91 7.01 34.50
C SER A 14 -12.85 8.18 34.18
N GLU A 15 -13.81 8.46 35.06
CA GLU A 15 -14.75 9.59 34.94
C GLU A 15 -14.14 10.92 35.42
N ILE A 16 -13.04 10.88 36.17
CA ILE A 16 -12.36 12.08 36.66
C ILE A 16 -11.57 12.69 35.50
N LYS A 17 -12.12 13.75 34.92
CA LYS A 17 -11.41 14.54 33.90
C LYS A 17 -10.15 15.17 34.54
N PRO A 18 -8.98 15.09 33.89
CA PRO A 18 -7.78 15.73 34.38
C PRO A 18 -8.02 17.25 34.50
N ASN A 19 -7.53 17.83 35.59
CA ASN A 19 -7.61 19.28 35.80
C ASN A 19 -6.98 19.98 34.59
N LYS A 20 -7.75 20.85 33.93
CA LYS A 20 -7.31 21.58 32.72
C LYS A 20 -5.99 22.31 32.94
N GLN A 21 -5.79 22.92 34.11
CA GLN A 21 -4.54 23.60 34.43
C GLN A 21 -3.35 22.63 34.48
N TRP A 22 -3.53 21.44 35.05
CA TRP A 22 -2.48 20.41 35.07
C TRP A 22 -2.19 19.90 33.65
N ALA A 23 -3.23 19.63 32.85
CA ALA A 23 -3.06 19.20 31.47
C ALA A 23 -2.33 20.26 30.62
N ASP A 24 -2.65 21.54 30.81
CA ASP A 24 -2.02 22.65 30.11
C ASP A 24 -0.57 22.87 30.55
N LEU A 25 -0.27 22.74 31.84
CA LEU A 25 1.10 22.83 32.37
C LEU A 25 1.95 21.65 31.91
N THR A 26 1.41 20.44 31.94
CA THR A 26 2.09 19.24 31.42
C THR A 26 2.33 19.37 29.92
N LYS A 27 1.36 19.89 29.15
CA LYS A 27 1.52 20.17 27.72
C LYS A 27 2.62 21.21 27.46
N LYS A 28 2.66 22.30 28.24
CA LYS A 28 3.72 23.31 28.18
C LYS A 28 5.09 22.75 28.60
N SER A 29 5.13 21.84 29.56
CA SER A 29 6.37 21.23 30.05
C SER A 29 6.93 20.17 29.10
N ILE A 30 6.07 19.38 28.44
CA ILE A 30 6.47 18.34 27.49
C ILE A 30 6.87 18.96 26.15
N LEU A 31 6.12 19.96 25.69
CA LEU A 31 6.34 20.57 24.37
C LEU A 31 7.25 21.79 24.42
N GLY A 32 7.55 22.32 25.61
CA GLY A 32 8.26 23.58 25.78
C GLY A 32 7.34 24.80 25.63
N ALA A 33 7.60 25.85 26.42
CA ALA A 33 6.82 27.10 26.40
C ALA A 33 6.78 27.76 25.01
N ASP A 34 7.86 27.57 24.23
CA ASP A 34 8.01 28.13 22.89
C ASP A 34 7.21 27.36 21.82
N PHE A 35 6.88 26.09 22.04
CA PHE A 35 6.04 25.35 21.08
C PHE A 35 4.56 25.73 21.21
N VAL A 36 4.11 26.04 22.43
CA VAL A 36 2.74 26.47 22.70
C VAL A 36 2.48 27.87 22.14
N SER A 37 3.48 28.75 22.11
CA SER A 37 3.37 30.05 21.46
C SER A 37 3.23 29.93 19.94
N ILE A 38 3.86 28.94 19.30
CA ILE A 38 3.71 28.67 17.85
C ILE A 38 2.30 28.16 17.51
N LEU A 39 1.69 27.34 18.38
CA LEU A 39 0.33 26.82 18.17
C LEU A 39 -0.76 27.87 18.45
N ASN A 40 -0.52 28.82 19.36
CA ASN A 40 -1.49 29.87 19.70
C ASN A 40 -1.51 31.06 18.71
N ILE A 41 -0.70 31.04 17.65
CA ILE A 41 -0.76 32.05 16.57
C ILE A 41 -2.03 31.88 15.70
N SER A 42 -2.79 30.79 15.85
CA SER A 42 -3.95 30.49 15.00
C SER A 42 -5.28 31.18 15.38
N ASN A 43 -5.31 32.02 16.42
CA ASN A 43 -6.56 32.66 16.88
C ASN A 43 -6.63 34.17 16.65
N ASN A 44 -5.70 34.76 15.90
CA ASN A 44 -5.83 36.17 15.49
C ASN A 44 -6.39 36.24 14.06
N GLU A 45 -7.58 36.82 13.95
CA GLU A 45 -8.48 36.81 12.80
C GLU A 45 -8.03 37.72 11.63
N ASP A 46 -6.75 38.10 11.59
CA ASP A 46 -6.22 38.98 10.53
C ASP A 46 -5.41 38.20 9.50
N ASN A 47 -6.08 37.99 8.38
CA ASN A 47 -5.59 37.45 7.12
C ASN A 47 -4.17 37.89 6.77
N LYS A 48 -3.20 36.99 6.97
CA LYS A 48 -1.99 36.97 6.14
C LYS A 48 -1.65 35.53 5.81
N LYS A 49 -1.58 35.20 4.51
CA LYS A 49 -1.12 33.92 3.98
C LYS A 49 0.24 33.57 4.60
N ILE A 50 0.23 32.81 5.69
CA ILE A 50 1.43 32.23 6.29
C ILE A 50 1.84 31.09 5.35
N SER A 51 2.79 31.40 4.47
CA SER A 51 3.48 30.42 3.64
C SER A 51 3.99 29.28 4.54
N ILE A 52 3.77 28.04 4.10
CA ILE A 52 4.25 26.82 4.77
C ILE A 52 5.77 26.88 5.05
N LYS A 53 6.52 27.66 4.27
CA LYS A 53 7.94 27.95 4.51
C LYS A 53 8.20 28.61 5.87
N THR A 54 7.32 29.51 6.33
CA THR A 54 7.50 30.22 7.60
C THR A 54 7.27 29.32 8.83
N ARG A 55 6.43 28.29 8.69
CA ARG A 55 6.21 27.27 9.74
C ARG A 55 7.42 26.35 9.88
N PHE A 56 8.05 25.98 8.75
CA PHE A 56 9.28 25.19 8.76
C PHE A 56 10.47 25.98 9.32
N THR A 57 10.64 27.25 8.94
CA THR A 57 11.76 28.07 9.45
C THR A 57 11.70 28.30 10.96
N GLY A 58 10.51 28.43 11.54
CA GLY A 58 10.34 28.52 12.99
C GLY A 58 10.79 27.25 13.72
N PHE A 59 10.40 26.07 13.21
CA PHE A 59 10.83 24.79 13.77
C PHE A 59 12.35 24.58 13.66
N VAL A 60 12.96 24.92 12.51
CA VAL A 60 14.40 24.78 12.32
C VAL A 60 15.19 25.76 13.21
N ASN A 61 14.71 26.99 13.41
CA ASN A 61 15.36 27.95 14.30
C ASN A 61 15.22 27.58 15.79
N THR A 62 14.11 27.00 16.23
CA THR A 62 13.94 26.51 17.61
C THR A 62 14.80 25.27 17.90
N ILE A 63 15.04 24.41 16.90
CA ILE A 63 16.03 23.31 17.04
C ILE A 63 17.46 23.86 17.07
N SER A 64 17.70 25.04 16.50
CA SER A 64 19.02 25.66 16.44
C SER A 64 19.49 26.33 17.74
N SER A 65 18.70 26.38 18.81
CA SER A 65 19.14 26.94 20.11
C SER A 65 19.64 25.89 21.10
N PHE A 66 19.52 24.59 20.79
CA PHE A 66 20.07 23.53 21.63
C PHE A 66 21.57 23.34 21.34
N ASN A 67 22.45 23.65 22.31
CA ASN A 67 23.90 23.39 22.29
C ASN A 67 24.28 21.88 22.19
N TYR A 68 23.33 21.00 21.93
CA TYR A 68 23.53 19.58 21.61
C TYR A 68 23.76 19.33 20.11
N LYS A 69 23.78 20.38 19.26
CA LYS A 69 23.83 20.27 17.78
C LYS A 69 24.83 19.25 17.28
N THR A 70 26.04 19.26 17.80
CA THR A 70 27.12 18.40 17.30
C THR A 70 26.93 16.95 17.72
N LYS A 71 26.61 16.70 19.00
CA LYS A 71 26.40 15.35 19.53
C LYS A 71 25.15 14.71 18.96
N PHE A 72 24.07 15.47 18.84
CA PHE A 72 22.83 15.02 18.22
C PHE A 72 22.98 14.82 16.70
N ALA A 73 23.70 15.70 16.01
CA ALA A 73 23.99 15.52 14.58
C ALA A 73 24.85 14.27 14.34
N TYR A 74 25.86 14.00 15.17
CA TYR A 74 26.66 12.78 15.05
C TYR A 74 25.89 11.52 15.43
N SER A 75 25.04 11.57 16.46
CA SER A 75 24.19 10.42 16.81
C SER A 75 23.14 10.16 15.72
N LEU A 76 22.55 11.22 15.16
CA LEU A 76 21.60 11.12 14.07
C LEU A 76 22.29 10.64 12.79
N ALA A 77 23.46 11.17 12.44
CA ALA A 77 24.25 10.71 11.30
C ALA A 77 24.69 9.26 11.47
N GLY A 78 25.14 8.86 12.66
CA GLY A 78 25.47 7.48 12.99
C GLY A 78 24.24 6.57 12.88
N MET A 79 23.10 7.00 13.41
CA MET A 79 21.83 6.28 13.27
C MET A 79 21.40 6.15 11.80
N LEU A 80 21.55 7.21 10.98
CA LEU A 80 21.23 7.18 9.56
C LEU A 80 22.18 6.29 8.77
N LEU A 81 23.47 6.26 9.11
CA LEU A 81 24.44 5.35 8.52
C LEU A 81 24.10 3.89 8.86
N LEU A 82 23.79 3.60 10.13
CA LEU A 82 23.36 2.27 10.56
C LEU A 82 22.02 1.87 9.93
N ALA A 83 21.08 2.80 9.79
CA ALA A 83 19.83 2.56 9.09
C ALA A 83 20.10 2.26 7.60
N GLY A 84 21.00 3.00 6.96
CA GLY A 84 21.39 2.79 5.57
C GLY A 84 22.06 1.44 5.33
N THR A 85 22.90 0.97 6.25
CA THR A 85 23.53 -0.37 6.13
C THR A 85 22.49 -1.48 6.25
N VAL A 86 21.64 -1.46 7.28
CA VAL A 86 20.55 -2.43 7.44
C VAL A 86 19.62 -2.42 6.23
N PHE A 87 19.35 -1.25 5.68
CA PHE A 87 18.51 -1.10 4.49
C PHE A 87 19.14 -1.74 3.24
N SER A 88 20.46 -1.63 3.06
CA SER A 88 21.17 -2.28 1.96
C SER A 88 21.03 -3.80 2.00
N PHE A 89 21.15 -4.42 3.18
CA PHE A 89 20.94 -5.86 3.34
C PHE A 89 19.49 -6.29 3.15
N ALA A 90 18.52 -5.43 3.53
CA ALA A 90 17.11 -5.73 3.37
C ALA A 90 16.66 -5.81 1.90
N GLN A 91 17.35 -5.17 0.96
CA GLN A 91 16.96 -5.19 -0.46
C GLN A 91 16.89 -6.59 -1.07
N ASN A 92 17.72 -7.52 -0.59
CA ASN A 92 17.77 -8.90 -1.07
C ASN A 92 16.90 -9.86 -0.25
N ALA A 93 16.21 -9.37 0.78
CA ALA A 93 15.37 -10.21 1.63
C ALA A 93 14.09 -10.63 0.87
N VAL A 94 13.76 -11.91 0.91
CA VAL A 94 12.51 -12.46 0.33
C VAL A 94 11.46 -12.67 1.44
N PRO A 95 10.17 -12.86 1.11
CA PRO A 95 9.15 -13.18 2.12
C PRO A 95 9.56 -14.38 2.98
N GLY A 96 9.46 -14.22 4.30
CA GLY A 96 9.93 -15.20 5.28
C GLY A 96 11.27 -14.83 5.93
N ASP A 97 12.08 -13.99 5.29
CA ASP A 97 13.34 -13.51 5.87
C ASP A 97 13.10 -12.44 6.95
N THR A 98 14.00 -12.35 7.94
CA THR A 98 13.89 -11.41 9.07
C THR A 98 13.85 -9.95 8.63
N LEU A 99 14.64 -9.57 7.62
CA LEU A 99 14.73 -8.21 7.09
C LEU A 99 13.65 -7.88 6.05
N PHE A 100 12.79 -8.83 5.69
CA PHE A 100 11.74 -8.61 4.71
C PHE A 100 10.76 -7.51 5.12
N SER A 101 10.46 -7.41 6.42
CA SER A 101 9.61 -6.33 6.95
C SER A 101 10.18 -4.94 6.65
N VAL A 102 11.50 -4.79 6.67
CA VAL A 102 12.18 -3.53 6.34
C VAL A 102 12.03 -3.21 4.86
N ARG A 103 12.28 -4.19 3.97
CA ARG A 103 12.05 -4.06 2.52
C ARG A 103 10.61 -3.69 2.21
N ARG A 104 9.64 -4.36 2.83
CA ARG A 104 8.20 -4.10 2.64
C ARG A 104 7.82 -2.66 3.02
N ILE A 105 8.38 -2.13 4.11
CA ILE A 105 8.18 -0.74 4.51
C ILE A 105 8.76 0.21 3.45
N ALA A 106 9.98 -0.05 2.99
CA ALA A 106 10.64 0.74 1.95
C ALA A 106 9.81 0.84 0.67
N GLU A 107 9.32 -0.30 0.18
CA GLU A 107 8.48 -0.41 -1.02
C GLU A 107 7.17 0.36 -0.85
N LYS A 108 6.53 0.31 0.33
CA LYS A 108 5.34 1.12 0.62
C LYS A 108 5.65 2.61 0.64
N PHE A 109 6.78 3.04 1.20
CA PHE A 109 7.16 4.45 1.20
C PHE A 109 7.34 4.98 -0.23
N GLN A 110 7.95 4.20 -1.12
CA GLN A 110 8.06 4.57 -2.54
C GLN A 110 6.69 4.77 -3.20
N THR A 111 5.68 3.93 -2.90
CA THR A 111 4.30 4.11 -3.45
C THR A 111 3.65 5.45 -3.07
N THR A 112 3.98 5.98 -1.89
CA THR A 112 3.27 7.13 -1.31
C THR A 112 3.91 8.45 -1.72
N PHE A 113 5.20 8.44 -2.07
CA PHE A 113 5.92 9.63 -2.51
C PHE A 113 5.92 9.84 -4.02
N ILE A 114 5.75 8.78 -4.82
CA ILE A 114 5.62 8.87 -6.28
C ILE A 114 4.13 9.04 -6.61
N ASN A 115 3.68 10.28 -6.69
CA ASN A 115 2.26 10.66 -6.84
C ASN A 115 1.61 10.31 -8.20
N ASP A 116 2.33 9.76 -9.18
CA ASP A 116 1.94 9.93 -10.60
C ASP A 116 1.50 8.67 -11.37
N ASP A 117 1.60 7.45 -10.83
CA ASP A 117 1.06 6.28 -11.55
C ASP A 117 0.84 5.07 -10.64
N SER A 118 -0.08 5.23 -9.69
CA SER A 118 -0.30 4.24 -8.62
C SER A 118 -0.63 2.84 -9.15
N SER A 119 -1.22 2.70 -10.35
CA SER A 119 -1.62 1.40 -10.92
C SER A 119 -0.41 0.56 -11.34
N LYS A 120 0.54 1.11 -12.10
CA LYS A 120 1.76 0.42 -12.58
C LYS A 120 2.59 -0.12 -11.42
N TYR A 121 2.73 0.69 -10.37
CA TYR A 121 3.57 0.32 -9.24
C TYR A 121 3.01 -0.88 -8.46
N ASN A 122 1.69 -1.04 -8.32
CA ASN A 122 1.14 -2.21 -7.60
C ASN A 122 1.41 -3.51 -8.36
N PHE A 123 1.35 -3.47 -9.70
CA PHE A 123 1.73 -4.60 -10.53
C PHE A 123 3.24 -4.88 -10.47
N GLU A 124 4.07 -3.84 -10.35
CA GLU A 124 5.51 -4.00 -10.08
C GLU A 124 5.77 -4.73 -8.75
N ILE A 125 5.03 -4.40 -7.68
CA ILE A 125 5.13 -5.11 -6.40
C ILE A 125 4.72 -6.57 -6.54
N ALA A 126 3.62 -6.84 -7.25
CA ALA A 126 3.20 -8.23 -7.48
C ALA A 126 4.24 -9.02 -8.28
N ASN A 127 4.83 -8.43 -9.33
CA ASN A 127 5.92 -9.04 -10.09
C ASN A 127 7.16 -9.29 -9.20
N LYS A 128 7.56 -8.35 -8.35
CA LYS A 128 8.65 -8.55 -7.38
C LYS A 128 8.37 -9.71 -6.43
N ARG A 129 7.14 -9.87 -5.95
CA ARG A 129 6.76 -11.02 -5.11
C ARG A 129 6.82 -12.35 -5.84
N LEU A 130 6.55 -12.32 -7.14
CA LEU A 130 6.64 -13.48 -7.99
C LEU A 130 8.09 -13.89 -8.25
N GLU A 131 8.97 -12.92 -8.48
CA GLU A 131 10.43 -13.12 -8.52
C GLU A 131 10.97 -13.64 -7.19
N ASP A 132 10.53 -13.06 -6.07
CA ASP A 132 10.90 -13.51 -4.73
C ASP A 132 10.51 -14.99 -4.53
N LEU A 133 9.31 -15.38 -4.97
CA LEU A 133 8.85 -16.78 -4.93
C LEU A 133 9.69 -17.69 -5.84
N ALA A 134 10.02 -17.24 -7.05
CA ALA A 134 10.88 -18.00 -7.96
C ALA A 134 12.29 -18.22 -7.38
N LEU A 135 12.85 -17.20 -6.73
CA LEU A 135 14.13 -17.31 -6.00
C LEU A 135 14.02 -18.29 -4.83
N ILE A 136 12.95 -18.23 -4.03
CA ILE A 136 12.72 -19.16 -2.92
C ILE A 136 12.70 -20.61 -3.40
N VAL A 137 12.01 -20.89 -4.51
CA VAL A 137 11.96 -22.26 -5.06
C VAL A 137 13.32 -22.67 -5.63
N LYS A 138 13.99 -21.78 -6.37
CA LYS A 138 15.34 -22.03 -6.89
C LYS A 138 16.34 -22.34 -5.78
N ASP A 139 16.22 -21.66 -4.64
CA ASP A 139 17.09 -21.82 -3.48
C ASP A 139 16.65 -22.97 -2.54
N ASN A 140 15.59 -23.71 -2.89
CA ASN A 140 15.00 -24.78 -2.07
C ASN A 140 14.59 -24.35 -0.64
N ARG A 141 14.20 -23.09 -0.45
CA ARG A 141 13.74 -22.54 0.85
C ARG A 141 12.28 -22.88 1.12
N THR A 142 11.98 -24.17 1.27
CA THR A 142 10.61 -24.70 1.36
C THR A 142 9.78 -24.06 2.48
N GLU A 143 10.41 -23.68 3.58
CA GLU A 143 9.80 -22.99 4.72
C GLU A 143 9.24 -21.60 4.37
N ASN A 144 9.78 -20.95 3.33
CA ASN A 144 9.37 -19.62 2.90
C ASN A 144 8.31 -19.64 1.79
N ILE A 145 8.07 -20.78 1.14
CA ILE A 145 7.15 -20.89 -0.01
C ILE A 145 5.75 -20.42 0.37
N ALA A 146 5.19 -20.91 1.47
CA ALA A 146 3.84 -20.54 1.89
C ALA A 146 3.69 -19.03 2.16
N VAL A 147 4.70 -18.42 2.80
CA VAL A 147 4.70 -16.98 3.10
C VAL A 147 4.81 -16.17 1.81
N ALA A 148 5.69 -16.56 0.89
CA ALA A 148 5.87 -15.89 -0.39
C ALA A 148 4.64 -16.03 -1.31
N THR A 149 4.02 -17.20 -1.34
CA THR A 149 2.74 -17.41 -2.01
C THR A 149 1.68 -16.44 -1.47
N ASN A 150 1.54 -16.33 -0.15
CA ASN A 150 0.57 -15.41 0.46
C ASN A 150 0.86 -13.94 0.16
N GLU A 151 2.12 -13.51 0.21
CA GLU A 151 2.51 -12.13 -0.14
C GLU A 151 2.29 -11.84 -1.63
N PHE A 152 2.52 -12.81 -2.53
CA PHE A 152 2.16 -12.68 -3.94
C PHE A 152 0.65 -12.54 -4.12
N LYS A 153 -0.15 -13.44 -3.54
CA LYS A 153 -1.62 -13.38 -3.59
C LYS A 153 -2.15 -12.04 -3.09
N ALA A 154 -1.65 -11.57 -1.94
CA ALA A 154 -2.04 -10.30 -1.36
C ALA A 154 -1.67 -9.10 -2.25
N SER A 155 -0.45 -9.09 -2.81
CA SER A 155 -0.01 -8.02 -3.71
C SER A 155 -0.81 -7.98 -5.00
N MET A 156 -1.16 -9.16 -5.54
CA MET A 156 -2.03 -9.30 -6.69
C MET A 156 -3.45 -8.80 -6.44
N LEU A 157 -4.03 -9.13 -5.28
CA LEU A 157 -5.33 -8.63 -4.87
C LEU A 157 -5.33 -7.10 -4.71
N ASP A 158 -4.28 -6.51 -4.13
CA ASP A 158 -4.17 -5.04 -4.00
C ASP A 158 -4.06 -4.37 -5.38
N ALA A 159 -3.22 -4.89 -6.26
CA ALA A 159 -3.09 -4.39 -7.64
C ALA A 159 -4.42 -4.45 -8.39
N THR A 160 -5.14 -5.57 -8.27
CA THR A 160 -6.44 -5.78 -8.91
C THR A 160 -7.53 -4.88 -8.34
N ASN A 161 -7.60 -4.72 -7.03
CA ASN A 161 -8.60 -3.83 -6.41
C ASN A 161 -8.38 -2.38 -6.80
N ARG A 162 -7.12 -1.93 -6.83
CA ARG A 162 -6.77 -0.56 -7.25
C ARG A 162 -7.02 -0.34 -8.73
N LEU A 163 -6.82 -1.39 -9.53
CA LEU A 163 -7.22 -1.40 -10.92
C LEU A 163 -8.73 -1.23 -11.07
N ILE A 164 -9.55 -2.09 -10.47
CA ILE A 164 -11.02 -2.03 -10.56
C ILE A 164 -11.50 -0.63 -10.18
N ASN A 165 -10.92 -0.06 -9.12
CA ASN A 165 -11.21 1.30 -8.69
C ASN A 165 -10.73 2.37 -9.69
N SER A 166 -9.65 2.14 -10.42
CA SER A 166 -9.14 3.03 -11.47
C SER A 166 -10.00 2.97 -12.72
N VAL A 167 -10.42 1.77 -13.16
CA VAL A 167 -11.29 1.61 -14.33
C VAL A 167 -12.67 2.22 -14.07
N LYS A 168 -13.25 2.00 -12.88
CA LYS A 168 -14.48 2.67 -12.43
C LYS A 168 -14.40 4.20 -12.53
N LYS A 169 -13.20 4.77 -12.37
CA LYS A 169 -12.97 6.21 -12.47
C LYS A 169 -12.60 6.68 -13.87
N ASN A 170 -11.88 5.87 -14.65
CA ASN A 170 -11.36 6.20 -15.98
C ASN A 170 -11.17 4.94 -16.86
N PRO A 171 -12.12 4.66 -17.79
CA PRO A 171 -12.09 3.50 -18.67
C PRO A 171 -10.87 3.41 -19.61
N LYS A 172 -10.20 4.53 -19.89
CA LYS A 172 -9.03 4.61 -20.80
C LYS A 172 -7.76 3.92 -20.29
N SER A 173 -7.72 3.49 -19.02
CA SER A 173 -6.57 2.81 -18.41
C SER A 173 -6.44 1.32 -18.77
N MET A 174 -7.46 0.75 -19.44
CA MET A 174 -7.60 -0.70 -19.66
C MET A 174 -6.47 -1.34 -20.48
N LYS A 175 -5.80 -0.57 -21.35
CA LYS A 175 -4.72 -1.06 -22.21
C LYS A 175 -3.41 -1.31 -21.46
N GLU A 176 -3.02 -0.43 -20.54
CA GLU A 176 -1.83 -0.64 -19.71
C GLU A 176 -2.03 -1.81 -18.75
N VAL A 177 -3.28 -2.01 -18.35
CA VAL A 177 -3.73 -3.06 -17.45
C VAL A 177 -3.67 -4.43 -18.09
N ALA A 178 -4.08 -4.52 -19.36
CA ALA A 178 -3.94 -5.71 -20.17
C ALA A 178 -2.50 -6.23 -20.22
N VAL A 179 -1.56 -5.30 -20.45
CA VAL A 179 -0.14 -5.62 -20.58
C VAL A 179 0.40 -6.14 -19.25
N GLU A 180 0.09 -5.50 -18.14
CA GLU A 180 0.56 -5.95 -16.82
C GLU A 180 -0.09 -7.27 -16.39
N MET A 181 -1.39 -7.47 -16.63
CA MET A 181 -2.04 -8.74 -16.30
C MET A 181 -1.55 -9.90 -17.16
N LYS A 182 -1.24 -9.66 -18.44
CA LYS A 182 -0.64 -10.67 -19.29
C LYS A 182 0.72 -11.13 -18.74
N LYS A 183 1.59 -10.21 -18.32
CA LYS A 183 2.87 -10.55 -17.69
C LYS A 183 2.68 -11.41 -16.43
N ILE A 184 1.69 -11.08 -15.61
CA ILE A 184 1.40 -11.84 -14.40
C ILE A 184 0.92 -13.25 -14.71
N LYS A 185 0.00 -13.41 -15.66
CA LYS A 185 -0.45 -14.75 -16.10
C LYS A 185 0.71 -15.58 -16.64
N GLU A 186 1.53 -15.00 -17.52
CA GLU A 186 2.71 -15.67 -18.07
C GLU A 186 3.66 -16.14 -16.96
N ASN A 187 3.96 -15.26 -16.01
CA ASN A 187 4.85 -15.58 -14.90
C ASN A 187 4.23 -16.56 -13.88
N ALA A 188 2.92 -16.49 -13.63
CA ALA A 188 2.20 -17.43 -12.75
C ALA A 188 2.17 -18.85 -13.36
N VAL A 189 1.95 -18.97 -14.66
CA VAL A 189 2.03 -20.25 -15.40
C VAL A 189 3.43 -20.84 -15.34
N LEU A 190 4.48 -20.02 -15.37
CA LEU A 190 5.85 -20.49 -15.19
C LEU A 190 6.08 -21.09 -13.79
N LEU A 191 5.41 -20.57 -12.76
CA LEU A 191 5.55 -21.04 -11.38
C LEU A 191 4.66 -22.22 -11.03
N ASP A 192 3.51 -22.37 -11.70
CA ASP A 192 2.67 -23.57 -11.63
C ASP A 192 3.48 -24.82 -12.07
N LYS A 193 4.37 -24.66 -13.06
CA LYS A 193 5.33 -25.71 -13.49
C LYS A 193 6.40 -26.03 -12.46
N ILE A 194 6.63 -25.14 -11.50
CA ILE A 194 7.75 -25.19 -10.55
C ILE A 194 7.30 -25.71 -9.17
N GLY A 195 5.98 -25.86 -8.91
CA GLY A 195 5.55 -26.70 -7.78
C GLY A 195 4.25 -26.34 -7.05
N GLY A 196 3.24 -25.75 -7.67
CA GLY A 196 1.97 -25.55 -6.95
C GLY A 196 0.79 -25.16 -7.83
N SER A 197 -0.07 -26.14 -8.15
CA SER A 197 -1.33 -26.00 -8.92
C SER A 197 -2.35 -25.01 -8.34
N ASP A 198 -2.08 -24.41 -7.18
CA ASP A 198 -2.95 -23.43 -6.53
C ASP A 198 -2.64 -21.99 -6.96
N LEU A 199 -1.51 -21.73 -7.64
CA LEU A 199 -1.16 -20.39 -8.11
C LEU A 199 -1.92 -20.01 -9.38
N SER A 200 -2.06 -20.92 -10.34
CA SER A 200 -2.88 -20.69 -11.55
C SER A 200 -4.35 -20.45 -11.22
N LYS A 201 -4.92 -21.22 -10.29
CA LYS A 201 -6.33 -21.04 -9.87
C LYS A 201 -6.58 -19.68 -9.27
N GLU A 202 -5.61 -19.13 -8.53
CA GLU A 202 -5.73 -17.79 -7.96
C GLU A 202 -5.68 -16.72 -9.06
N SER A 203 -4.84 -16.91 -10.09
CA SER A 203 -4.82 -16.03 -11.27
C SER A 203 -6.15 -16.05 -12.02
N ASP A 204 -6.78 -17.21 -12.18
CA ASP A 204 -8.07 -17.33 -12.86
C ASP A 204 -9.20 -16.63 -12.10
N ASN A 205 -9.21 -16.72 -10.76
CA ASN A 205 -10.14 -15.98 -9.92
C ASN A 205 -10.01 -14.45 -10.07
N LEU A 206 -8.83 -13.93 -10.42
CA LEU A 206 -8.64 -12.50 -10.66
C LEU A 206 -9.28 -12.06 -11.98
N TYR A 207 -9.01 -12.81 -13.05
CA TYR A 207 -9.65 -12.57 -14.34
C TYR A 207 -11.17 -12.61 -14.20
N LYS A 208 -11.70 -13.56 -13.42
CA LYS A 208 -13.13 -13.64 -13.13
C LYS A 208 -13.71 -12.32 -12.60
N VAL A 209 -13.15 -11.76 -11.54
CA VAL A 209 -13.68 -10.54 -10.91
C VAL A 209 -13.62 -9.35 -11.86
N ILE A 210 -12.52 -9.21 -12.61
CA ILE A 210 -12.36 -8.11 -13.57
C ILE A 210 -13.36 -8.26 -14.70
N VAL A 211 -13.42 -9.44 -15.33
CA VAL A 211 -14.34 -9.72 -16.43
C VAL A 211 -15.79 -9.51 -16.01
N GLU A 212 -16.16 -9.91 -14.79
CA GLU A 212 -17.51 -9.70 -14.26
C GLU A 212 -17.88 -8.21 -14.17
N GLU A 213 -16.97 -7.37 -13.64
CA GLU A 213 -17.19 -5.93 -13.53
C GLU A 213 -17.24 -5.25 -14.91
N GLU A 214 -16.39 -5.67 -15.85
CA GLU A 214 -16.36 -5.13 -17.21
C GLU A 214 -17.59 -5.55 -18.02
N ILE A 215 -18.06 -6.79 -17.90
CA ILE A 215 -19.33 -7.22 -18.51
C ILE A 215 -20.47 -6.33 -18.01
N LYS A 216 -20.56 -6.07 -16.70
CA LYS A 216 -21.57 -5.17 -16.14
C LYS A 216 -21.44 -3.75 -16.68
N ALA A 217 -20.22 -3.24 -16.86
CA ALA A 217 -20.01 -1.91 -17.43
C ALA A 217 -20.44 -1.85 -18.91
N LEU A 218 -20.07 -2.86 -19.71
CA LEU A 218 -20.41 -2.97 -21.12
C LEU A 218 -21.92 -3.15 -21.33
N GLU A 219 -22.60 -3.94 -20.51
CA GLU A 219 -24.07 -4.11 -20.53
C GLU A 219 -24.83 -2.79 -20.30
N ASN A 220 -24.26 -1.89 -19.49
CA ASN A 220 -24.85 -0.59 -19.18
C ASN A 220 -24.44 0.50 -20.19
N SER A 221 -23.64 0.15 -21.21
CA SER A 221 -23.12 1.09 -22.20
C SER A 221 -23.83 0.97 -23.55
N THR A 222 -23.77 2.04 -24.35
CA THR A 222 -24.31 2.02 -25.71
C THR A 222 -23.30 1.37 -26.66
N LEU A 223 -23.54 0.12 -27.03
CA LEU A 223 -22.68 -0.68 -27.91
C LEU A 223 -23.22 -0.72 -29.35
N THR A 224 -22.33 -0.85 -30.34
CA THR A 224 -22.71 -1.17 -31.73
C THR A 224 -23.17 -2.63 -31.86
N GLU A 225 -23.79 -3.02 -32.98
CA GLU A 225 -24.22 -4.40 -33.22
C GLU A 225 -23.05 -5.41 -33.17
N ASP A 226 -21.90 -5.06 -33.75
CA ASP A 226 -20.69 -5.89 -33.70
C ASP A 226 -20.14 -6.02 -32.27
N GLN A 227 -20.19 -4.94 -31.50
CA GLN A 227 -19.79 -4.93 -30.09
C GLN A 227 -20.76 -5.76 -29.24
N GLN A 228 -22.07 -5.72 -29.50
CA GLN A 228 -23.05 -6.56 -28.81
C GLN A 228 -22.80 -8.04 -29.08
N LYS A 229 -22.45 -8.42 -30.31
CA LYS A 229 -22.08 -9.79 -30.65
C LYS A 229 -20.83 -10.23 -29.88
N THR A 230 -19.81 -9.38 -29.83
CA THR A 230 -18.59 -9.64 -29.06
C THR A 230 -18.87 -9.77 -27.56
N LEU A 231 -19.79 -8.96 -27.01
CA LEU A 231 -20.22 -9.07 -25.61
C LEU A 231 -20.90 -10.41 -25.31
N VAL A 232 -21.64 -10.99 -26.26
CA VAL A 232 -22.19 -12.34 -26.09
C VAL A 232 -21.08 -13.39 -26.01
N GLU A 233 -20.09 -13.32 -26.90
CA GLU A 233 -18.93 -14.22 -26.89
C GLU A 233 -18.12 -14.11 -25.58
N ILE A 234 -17.94 -12.89 -25.07
CA ILE A 234 -17.31 -12.63 -23.77
C ILE A 234 -18.09 -13.32 -22.63
N LYS A 235 -19.42 -13.23 -22.62
CA LYS A 235 -20.26 -13.88 -21.59
C LYS A 235 -20.19 -15.40 -21.68
N ASP A 236 -20.15 -15.95 -22.88
CA ASP A 236 -20.01 -17.39 -23.08
C ASP A 236 -18.66 -17.88 -22.54
N LEU A 237 -17.56 -17.18 -22.85
CA LEU A 237 -16.23 -17.46 -22.29
C LEU A 237 -16.21 -17.36 -20.76
N TYR A 238 -16.89 -16.36 -20.19
CA TYR A 238 -17.03 -16.22 -18.74
C TYR A 238 -17.78 -17.41 -18.11
N ASN A 239 -18.87 -17.87 -18.73
CA ASN A 239 -19.70 -18.96 -18.22
C ASN A 239 -18.97 -20.31 -18.24
N ILE A 240 -18.09 -20.55 -19.21
CA ILE A 240 -17.28 -21.78 -19.28
C ILE A 240 -16.01 -21.74 -18.42
N GLY A 241 -15.75 -20.63 -17.70
CA GLY A 241 -14.58 -20.46 -16.85
C GLY A 241 -13.32 -19.98 -17.56
N SER A 242 -13.42 -19.63 -18.85
CA SER A 242 -12.35 -19.09 -19.68
C SER A 242 -12.14 -17.59 -19.44
N TYR A 243 -11.83 -17.23 -18.19
CA TYR A 243 -11.80 -15.84 -17.76
C TYR A 243 -10.69 -15.02 -18.43
N SER A 244 -9.53 -15.63 -18.67
CA SER A 244 -8.46 -14.91 -19.35
C SER A 244 -8.80 -14.65 -20.82
N GLU A 245 -9.41 -15.60 -21.53
CA GLU A 245 -9.85 -15.37 -22.91
C GLU A 245 -10.98 -14.33 -22.97
N ALA A 246 -11.92 -14.37 -22.00
CA ALA A 246 -12.98 -13.37 -21.89
C ALA A 246 -12.42 -11.96 -21.69
N PHE A 247 -11.40 -11.83 -20.84
CA PHE A 247 -10.71 -10.56 -20.63
C PHE A 247 -10.00 -10.06 -21.90
N GLU A 248 -9.34 -10.95 -22.65
CA GLU A 248 -8.72 -10.57 -23.93
C GLU A 248 -9.75 -10.01 -24.93
N GLN A 249 -10.93 -10.62 -25.02
CA GLN A 249 -12.01 -10.09 -25.87
C GLN A 249 -12.56 -8.74 -25.39
N ILE A 250 -12.64 -8.52 -24.07
CA ILE A 250 -13.02 -7.20 -23.49
C ILE A 250 -12.05 -6.10 -23.91
N LEU A 251 -10.77 -6.42 -24.08
CA LEU A 251 -9.78 -5.44 -24.53
C LEU A 251 -9.95 -5.09 -26.01
N VAL A 252 -10.46 -6.02 -26.81
CA VAL A 252 -10.72 -5.79 -28.24
C VAL A 252 -11.93 -4.89 -28.43
N ILE A 253 -13.03 -5.13 -27.69
CA ILE A 253 -14.27 -4.34 -27.79
C ILE A 253 -14.14 -2.91 -27.23
N SER A 254 -13.23 -2.70 -26.28
CA SER A 254 -13.00 -1.41 -25.59
C SER A 254 -12.01 -0.48 -26.33
N ASN A 255 -11.59 -0.86 -27.53
CA ASN A 255 -10.54 -0.21 -28.32
C ASN A 255 -11.11 0.37 -29.61
#